data_AF-A0AAW6Z7H0-F1
#
_entry.id   AF-A0AAW6Z7H0-F1
#
_cell.length_a   1.000
_cell.length_b   1.000
_cell.length_c   1.000
_cell.angle_alpha   90.00
_cell.angle_beta   90.00
_cell.angle_gamma   90.00
#
_symmetry.space_group_name_H-M   'P 1'
#
loop_
_entity.id
_entity.type
_entity.pdbx_description
1 polymer ?
#
loop_
_entity_poly.entity_id
_entity_poly.type
_entity_poly.pdbx_seq_one_letter_code
_entity_poly.pdbx_strand_id
1 'polypeptide(L)'
;MKSALPVRDYYFYWDKDYNAEYLSKNAFVFGSVKLTFDTNNIRFIVDKNGNPLRIENFKLFPYSKINIGDYNERNGDFQDNFDFKGNGSLTDVVNTLLDRITDPFSIGKKVLFQYIGVDALEGKTIHPMEYNNTTIHPYIDPYVRPKFEAYVQPQINKMRMVSRLFGFLKEFQSIQNSGVIDYLDDANQLVIYGTQSKDTLNDYKIKKVLSVDIEKTDTQEQELDLSKNIDLNTISTQINTLISSLFPPSVNIAKELGLFNELMQQITELNHYQKYTKYGATYIAGEGNDTLIGTEYSDRFLGGNGDDIYRINGLDNVFDSDHKGSIVFSDDVRASRFIRNSESDDTWLSVGADGKPDGLMTAVRPALSHSLLVKHGKDMAVIRGFFEGEKSDVSALGITLATKEKPAMPDSEAGEGSLVRTDGVGAADKYNVFYANAQDRWFNLTGGNKDDVLFAGGAGRLTVSAGAGNDVCTEATARTSSTAARATIC
;
A
#
# COMPACT_ATOMS: atom_id res chain seq x y z
N MET A 1 6.74 7.19 59.67
CA MET A 1 6.57 6.03 58.76
C MET A 1 6.35 6.57 57.36
N LYS A 2 7.28 6.36 56.43
CA LYS A 2 6.98 6.56 55.00
C LYS A 2 6.05 5.42 54.60
N SER A 3 4.86 5.73 54.11
CA SER A 3 3.94 4.73 53.58
C SER A 3 4.67 3.93 52.49
N ALA A 4 4.71 2.61 52.63
CA ALA A 4 5.09 1.73 51.55
C ALA A 4 3.92 1.73 50.54
N LEU A 5 3.83 2.79 49.74
CA LEU A 5 2.97 2.77 48.58
C LEU A 5 3.58 1.76 47.60
N PRO A 6 2.81 0.80 47.08
CA PRO A 6 3.29 -0.03 45.98
C PRO A 6 3.58 0.88 44.77
N VAL A 7 4.85 0.95 44.36
CA VAL A 7 5.37 1.94 43.39
C VAL A 7 5.49 1.37 41.97
N ARG A 8 4.95 0.18 41.69
CA ARG A 8 5.23 -0.52 40.42
C ARG A 8 3.97 -1.00 39.74
N ASP A 9 3.59 -0.30 38.68
CA ASP A 9 2.71 -0.84 37.66
C ASP A 9 3.35 -2.10 37.02
N TYR A 10 2.51 -2.96 36.46
CA TYR A 10 2.93 -4.21 35.82
C TYR A 10 2.68 -4.11 34.30
N TYR A 11 3.69 -4.43 33.49
CA TYR A 11 3.59 -4.39 32.04
C TYR A 11 3.71 -5.81 31.48
N PHE A 12 2.88 -6.14 30.50
CA PHE A 12 3.01 -7.40 29.76
C PHE A 12 4.22 -7.40 28.81
N TYR A 13 4.63 -6.20 28.38
CA TYR A 13 5.75 -5.94 27.48
C TYR A 13 6.50 -4.68 27.93
N TRP A 14 7.59 -4.86 28.68
CA TRP A 14 8.55 -3.81 28.99
C TRP A 14 9.92 -4.44 29.27
N ASP A 15 10.99 -3.82 28.75
CA ASP A 15 12.39 -4.23 28.93
C ASP A 15 12.78 -4.51 30.38
N LYS A 16 12.15 -3.82 31.33
CA LYS A 16 12.45 -3.86 32.77
C LYS A 16 11.66 -4.90 33.57
N ASP A 17 10.65 -5.54 32.99
CA ASP A 17 9.74 -6.42 33.72
C ASP A 17 10.17 -7.89 33.75
N TYR A 18 9.78 -8.55 34.84
CA TYR A 18 10.32 -9.83 35.32
C TYR A 18 9.47 -11.06 34.92
N ASN A 19 8.41 -10.91 34.14
CA ASN A 19 7.70 -12.05 33.53
C ASN A 19 8.45 -12.52 32.27
N ALA A 20 9.55 -13.24 32.52
CA ALA A 20 10.57 -13.56 31.53
C ALA A 20 10.27 -14.78 30.65
N GLU A 21 9.29 -15.63 31.01
CA GLU A 21 9.06 -16.91 30.32
C GLU A 21 8.22 -16.78 29.04
N TYR A 22 7.40 -15.73 28.93
CA TYR A 22 6.48 -15.53 27.80
C TYR A 22 6.55 -14.12 27.20
N LEU A 23 7.62 -13.36 27.46
CA LEU A 23 7.73 -11.95 27.05
C LEU A 23 7.50 -11.76 25.54
N SER A 24 8.10 -12.63 24.71
CA SER A 24 7.92 -12.54 23.26
C SER A 24 6.46 -12.73 22.86
N LYS A 25 5.81 -13.81 23.31
CA LYS A 25 4.39 -14.11 23.03
C LYS A 25 3.45 -13.01 23.55
N ASN A 26 3.69 -12.53 24.76
CA ASN A 26 2.85 -11.50 25.38
C ASN A 26 2.90 -10.20 24.59
N ALA A 27 4.04 -9.84 23.99
CA ALA A 27 4.15 -8.65 23.17
C ALA A 27 3.23 -8.69 21.92
N PHE A 28 3.03 -9.86 21.31
CA PHE A 28 2.12 -9.97 20.15
C PHE A 28 0.65 -9.95 20.54
N VAL A 29 0.31 -10.44 21.73
CA VAL A 29 -1.09 -10.56 22.18
C VAL A 29 -1.57 -9.30 22.89
N PHE A 30 -0.71 -8.71 23.71
CA PHE A 30 -1.05 -7.63 24.64
C PHE A 30 -0.25 -6.35 24.40
N GLY A 31 0.70 -6.36 23.45
CA GLY A 31 1.61 -5.25 23.17
C GLY A 31 1.99 -4.48 24.41
N SER A 32 1.86 -3.14 24.39
CA SER A 32 2.26 -2.25 25.48
C SER A 32 1.26 -2.15 26.65
N VAL A 33 0.29 -3.07 26.76
CA VAL A 33 -0.76 -3.00 27.81
C VAL A 33 -0.14 -2.98 29.20
N LYS A 34 -0.53 -1.94 29.93
CA LYS A 34 -0.17 -1.69 31.32
C LYS A 34 -1.31 -2.11 32.25
N LEU A 35 -0.98 -2.87 33.29
CA LEU A 35 -1.87 -3.15 34.41
C LEU A 35 -1.47 -2.31 35.64
N THR A 36 -2.47 -1.87 36.38
CA THR A 36 -2.30 -1.19 37.67
C THR A 36 -3.20 -1.83 38.72
N PHE A 37 -3.05 -1.42 39.97
CA PHE A 37 -3.86 -1.90 41.10
C PHE A 37 -4.53 -0.73 41.83
N ASP A 38 -5.56 -1.07 42.60
CA ASP A 38 -6.31 -0.10 43.39
C ASP A 38 -5.48 0.37 44.60
N THR A 39 -4.64 1.38 44.38
CA THR A 39 -3.78 1.98 45.42
C THR A 39 -4.55 2.56 46.60
N ASN A 40 -5.83 2.90 46.41
CA ASN A 40 -6.65 3.51 47.45
C ASN A 40 -7.18 2.45 48.44
N ASN A 41 -7.56 1.29 47.92
CA ASN A 41 -8.23 0.25 48.69
C ASN A 41 -7.35 -0.93 49.11
N ILE A 42 -6.19 -1.13 48.47
CA ILE A 42 -5.24 -2.17 48.86
C ILE A 42 -4.72 -1.96 50.30
N ARG A 43 -4.57 -3.07 51.04
CA ARG A 43 -4.04 -3.05 52.42
C ARG A 43 -2.99 -4.14 52.61
N PHE A 44 -1.83 -3.76 53.14
CA PHE A 44 -0.77 -4.68 53.53
C PHE A 44 -0.87 -4.95 55.03
N ILE A 45 -1.16 -6.19 55.39
CA ILE A 45 -1.29 -6.60 56.78
C ILE A 45 0.02 -7.26 57.22
N VAL A 46 0.63 -6.72 58.27
CA VAL A 46 1.89 -7.20 58.85
C VAL A 46 1.71 -7.57 60.31
N ASP A 47 2.56 -8.45 60.83
CA ASP A 47 2.63 -8.73 62.25
C ASP A 47 3.35 -7.61 63.03
N LYS A 48 3.37 -7.74 64.36
CA LYS A 48 4.04 -6.78 65.26
C LYS A 48 5.54 -6.59 65.01
N ASN A 49 6.18 -7.55 64.33
CA ASN A 49 7.61 -7.53 64.00
C ASN A 49 7.85 -7.00 62.57
N GLY A 50 6.79 -6.67 61.84
CA GLY A 50 6.86 -6.23 60.44
C GLY A 50 6.89 -7.37 59.42
N ASN A 51 6.66 -8.62 59.82
CA ASN A 51 6.57 -9.72 58.87
C ASN A 51 5.23 -9.67 58.12
N PRO A 52 5.21 -9.93 56.80
CA PRO A 52 3.99 -9.88 56.01
C PRO A 52 3.04 -11.05 56.37
N LEU A 53 1.76 -10.73 56.62
CA LEU A 53 0.72 -11.72 56.96
C LEU A 53 -0.28 -11.97 55.84
N ARG A 54 -0.64 -10.94 55.06
CA ARG A 54 -1.50 -11.02 53.86
C ARG A 54 -1.63 -9.66 53.18
N ILE A 55 -2.14 -9.67 51.95
CA ILE A 55 -2.58 -8.48 51.22
C ILE A 55 -4.11 -8.58 51.09
N GLU A 56 -4.83 -7.55 51.51
CA GLU A 56 -6.30 -7.47 51.37
C GLU A 56 -6.67 -6.51 50.23
N ASN A 57 -7.82 -6.77 49.59
CA ASN A 57 -8.35 -6.01 48.46
C ASN A 57 -7.37 -5.90 47.28
N PHE A 58 -6.63 -6.98 47.01
CA PHE A 58 -5.74 -7.03 45.85
C PHE A 58 -6.58 -7.14 44.57
N LYS A 59 -6.51 -6.11 43.73
CA LYS A 59 -7.26 -6.00 42.48
C LYS A 59 -6.33 -5.46 41.40
N LEU A 60 -6.31 -6.13 40.25
CA LEU A 60 -5.58 -5.71 39.06
C LEU A 60 -6.57 -5.30 37.97
N PHE A 61 -6.31 -4.18 37.31
CA PHE A 61 -7.08 -3.74 36.16
C PHE A 61 -6.17 -3.04 35.15
N PRO A 62 -6.53 -3.07 33.86
CA PRO A 62 -5.82 -2.32 32.84
C PRO A 62 -5.79 -0.83 33.20
N TYR A 63 -4.63 -0.20 33.05
CA TYR A 63 -4.49 1.22 33.29
C TYR A 63 -5.21 1.99 32.17
N SER A 64 -6.37 2.57 32.50
CA SER A 64 -7.20 3.35 31.57
C SER A 64 -7.47 4.74 32.12
N LYS A 65 -6.46 5.61 32.19
CA LYS A 65 -6.73 7.05 32.28
C LYS A 65 -6.90 7.61 30.88
N ILE A 66 -8.14 7.64 30.40
CA ILE A 66 -8.55 8.56 29.33
C ILE A 66 -8.79 9.89 30.06
N ASN A 67 -7.91 10.87 29.87
CA ASN A 67 -8.25 12.24 30.23
C ASN A 67 -8.25 13.12 29.00
N ILE A 68 -9.47 13.55 28.68
CA ILE A 68 -9.86 14.53 27.68
C ILE A 68 -9.33 15.89 28.15
N GLY A 69 -8.51 16.55 27.33
CA GLY A 69 -8.19 17.98 27.47
C GLY A 69 -6.86 18.31 28.15
N ASP A 70 -5.99 18.95 27.36
CA ASP A 70 -4.88 19.84 27.73
C ASP A 70 -4.08 19.48 28.99
N TYR A 71 -3.09 18.60 28.85
CA TYR A 71 -1.90 18.66 29.69
C TYR A 71 -0.65 18.26 28.90
N ASN A 72 0.23 19.24 28.70
CA ASN A 72 1.60 19.09 28.22
C ASN A 72 2.43 18.34 29.27
N GLU A 73 2.35 17.02 29.33
CA GLU A 73 3.41 16.18 29.90
C GLU A 73 3.62 14.96 29.01
N ARG A 74 4.85 14.83 28.51
CA ARG A 74 5.39 13.64 27.85
C ARG A 74 5.22 12.43 28.77
N ASN A 75 4.09 11.72 28.69
CA ASN A 75 3.81 10.37 29.23
C ASN A 75 2.28 10.07 29.12
N GLY A 76 1.72 10.25 27.92
CA GLY A 76 0.27 10.23 27.69
C GLY A 76 -0.15 9.31 26.55
N ASP A 77 0.10 8.01 26.68
CA ASP A 77 -0.80 6.93 26.23
C ASP A 77 -0.25 5.62 26.81
N PHE A 78 -0.86 5.09 27.88
CA PHE A 78 -0.50 3.76 28.43
C PHE A 78 -1.52 2.68 28.03
N GLN A 79 -2.50 3.09 27.23
CA GLN A 79 -3.40 2.20 26.55
C GLN A 79 -2.73 1.79 25.25
N ASP A 80 -2.44 0.50 25.12
CA ASP A 80 -1.92 -0.02 23.88
C ASP A 80 -2.93 0.17 22.75
N ASN A 81 -2.43 0.65 21.63
CA ASN A 81 -3.22 0.97 20.43
C ASN A 81 -2.65 0.26 19.19
N PHE A 82 -1.67 -0.64 19.39
CA PHE A 82 -0.92 -1.35 18.35
C PHE A 82 -0.27 -0.44 17.30
N ASP A 83 0.21 0.73 17.71
CA ASP A 83 0.95 1.65 16.84
C ASP A 83 2.43 1.30 16.63
N PHE A 84 2.84 0.11 17.10
CA PHE A 84 4.23 -0.33 17.12
C PHE A 84 5.16 0.65 17.87
N LYS A 85 4.69 1.30 18.94
CA LYS A 85 5.54 2.10 19.84
C LYS A 85 5.68 1.42 21.19
N GLY A 86 6.86 1.56 21.78
CA GLY A 86 7.26 0.86 23.00
C GLY A 86 8.10 1.75 23.89
N ASN A 87 8.24 1.34 25.15
CA ASN A 87 9.08 2.05 26.12
C ASN A 87 10.37 1.24 26.36
N GLY A 88 11.40 1.43 25.54
CA GLY A 88 12.69 0.77 25.77
C GLY A 88 13.48 0.46 24.51
N SER A 89 14.80 0.37 24.65
CA SER A 89 15.72 0.18 23.52
C SER A 89 15.54 -1.15 22.80
N LEU A 90 15.11 -2.22 23.48
CA LEU A 90 14.82 -3.50 22.82
C LEU A 90 13.44 -3.46 22.18
N THR A 91 12.43 -2.89 22.86
CA THR A 91 11.09 -2.76 22.30
C THR A 91 11.06 -1.91 21.03
N ASP A 92 11.88 -0.86 20.94
CA ASP A 92 11.96 0.00 19.76
C ASP A 92 12.48 -0.76 18.52
N VAL A 93 13.49 -1.63 18.70
CA VAL A 93 14.02 -2.47 17.62
C VAL A 93 12.99 -3.51 17.19
N VAL A 94 12.40 -4.22 18.15
CA VAL A 94 11.38 -5.26 17.87
C VAL A 94 10.16 -4.65 17.18
N ASN A 95 9.71 -3.49 17.64
CA ASN A 95 8.56 -2.82 17.05
C ASN A 95 8.85 -2.25 15.67
N THR A 96 10.06 -1.73 15.43
CA THR A 96 10.46 -1.28 14.08
C THR A 96 10.49 -2.45 13.09
N LEU A 97 10.93 -3.63 13.54
CA LEU A 97 10.86 -4.85 12.73
C LEU A 97 9.42 -5.29 12.49
N LEU A 98 8.59 -5.33 13.53
CA LEU A 98 7.16 -5.62 13.45
C LEU A 98 6.47 -4.76 12.41
N ASP A 99 6.57 -3.44 12.57
CA ASP A 99 5.94 -2.47 11.70
C ASP A 99 6.27 -2.71 10.22
N ARG A 100 7.51 -3.10 9.90
CA ARG A 100 7.94 -3.37 8.52
C ARG A 100 7.44 -4.70 7.96
N ILE A 101 7.31 -5.73 8.80
CA ILE A 101 6.96 -7.08 8.34
C ILE A 101 5.46 -7.35 8.44
N THR A 102 4.78 -6.82 9.45
CA THR A 102 3.37 -7.12 9.73
C THR A 102 2.42 -6.08 9.14
N ASP A 103 2.86 -4.85 8.89
CA ASP A 103 2.05 -3.80 8.26
C ASP A 103 2.88 -2.91 7.33
N PRO A 104 3.53 -3.48 6.31
CA PRO A 104 4.40 -2.71 5.40
C PRO A 104 3.66 -1.55 4.72
N PHE A 105 2.36 -1.71 4.45
CA PHE A 105 1.53 -0.74 3.73
C PHE A 105 0.87 0.31 4.64
N SER A 106 1.08 0.26 5.95
CA SER A 106 0.46 1.16 6.93
C SER A 106 -1.08 1.18 6.84
N ILE A 107 -1.69 0.04 6.53
CA ILE A 107 -3.15 -0.11 6.43
C ILE A 107 -3.77 -0.56 7.76
N GLY A 108 -2.92 -0.95 8.73
CA GLY A 108 -3.32 -1.21 10.10
C GLY A 108 -3.98 0.01 10.74
N LYS A 109 -5.11 -0.22 11.40
CA LYS A 109 -5.81 0.83 12.14
C LYS A 109 -5.45 0.74 13.61
N LYS A 110 -5.34 1.90 14.27
CA LYS A 110 -5.26 1.96 15.73
C LYS A 110 -6.49 1.31 16.35
N VAL A 111 -6.26 0.43 17.32
CA VAL A 111 -7.33 -0.24 18.07
C VAL A 111 -7.44 0.41 19.44
N LEU A 112 -8.55 1.12 19.70
CA LEU A 112 -8.83 1.68 21.01
C LEU A 112 -9.61 0.66 21.83
N PHE A 113 -8.98 0.11 22.87
CA PHE A 113 -9.69 -0.75 23.81
C PHE A 113 -10.60 0.07 24.74
N GLN A 114 -11.78 -0.44 25.06
CA GLN A 114 -12.59 0.11 26.14
C GLN A 114 -12.81 -0.99 27.18
N TYR A 115 -12.15 -0.86 28.34
CA TYR A 115 -12.30 -1.81 29.43
C TYR A 115 -13.58 -1.49 30.21
N ILE A 116 -14.58 -2.36 30.10
CA ILE A 116 -15.86 -2.26 30.81
C ILE A 116 -15.88 -3.14 32.06
N GLY A 117 -16.69 -2.80 33.06
CA GLY A 117 -16.89 -3.62 34.25
C GLY A 117 -15.70 -3.66 35.23
N VAL A 118 -14.68 -2.81 35.04
CA VAL A 118 -13.53 -2.72 35.95
C VAL A 118 -13.95 -2.39 37.38
N ASP A 119 -15.03 -1.62 37.58
CA ASP A 119 -15.58 -1.28 38.89
C ASP A 119 -16.19 -2.50 39.60
N ALA A 120 -16.69 -3.48 38.85
CA ALA A 120 -17.32 -4.69 39.37
C ALA A 120 -16.33 -5.80 39.76
N LEU A 121 -15.03 -5.65 39.44
CA LEU A 121 -14.02 -6.61 39.87
C LEU A 121 -13.89 -6.62 41.40
N GLU A 122 -14.08 -7.80 41.99
CA GLU A 122 -13.92 -8.01 43.44
C GLU A 122 -12.44 -8.14 43.83
N GLY A 123 -12.07 -7.53 44.95
CA GLY A 123 -10.71 -7.65 45.50
C GLY A 123 -10.46 -9.02 46.13
N LYS A 124 -9.29 -9.60 45.88
CA LYS A 124 -8.88 -10.88 46.49
C LYS A 124 -7.97 -10.64 47.71
N THR A 125 -8.07 -11.50 48.71
CA THR A 125 -7.08 -11.60 49.79
C THR A 125 -6.00 -12.61 49.40
N ILE A 126 -4.73 -12.21 49.50
CA ILE A 126 -3.57 -13.03 49.13
C ILE A 126 -2.75 -13.34 50.37
N HIS A 127 -2.48 -14.62 50.63
CA HIS A 127 -1.67 -15.06 51.77
C HIS A 127 -0.21 -15.35 51.39
N PRO A 128 0.74 -15.31 52.36
CA PRO A 128 2.16 -15.59 52.14
C PRO A 128 2.49 -16.88 51.41
N MET A 129 1.74 -17.95 51.66
CA MET A 129 1.95 -19.22 50.96
C MET A 129 1.62 -19.12 49.45
N GLU A 130 0.77 -18.18 49.04
CA GLU A 130 0.39 -17.96 47.64
C GLU A 130 1.44 -17.14 46.87
N TYR A 131 2.30 -16.34 47.54
CA TYR A 131 3.40 -15.61 46.88
C TYR A 131 4.79 -16.16 47.19
N ASN A 132 5.00 -16.97 48.23
CA ASN A 132 6.30 -17.60 48.51
C ASN A 132 6.70 -18.69 47.48
N ASN A 133 5.79 -19.07 46.58
CA ASN A 133 6.11 -19.89 45.39
C ASN A 133 6.65 -19.05 44.21
N THR A 134 6.74 -17.73 44.34
CA THR A 134 7.40 -16.88 43.34
C THR A 134 8.89 -16.77 43.68
N THR A 135 9.73 -17.01 42.68
CA THR A 135 11.18 -17.17 42.73
C THR A 135 11.87 -16.32 43.81
N ILE A 136 12.39 -16.99 44.84
CA ILE A 136 13.28 -16.40 45.84
C ILE A 136 14.51 -15.89 45.07
N HIS A 137 14.74 -14.58 45.04
CA HIS A 137 16.05 -14.07 44.66
C HIS A 137 17.06 -14.68 45.64
N PRO A 138 18.03 -15.50 45.18
CA PRO A 138 18.96 -16.16 46.09
C PRO A 138 19.63 -15.10 46.97
N TYR A 139 19.73 -15.34 48.27
CA TYR A 139 20.40 -14.44 49.19
C TYR A 139 21.84 -14.24 48.71
N ILE A 140 22.15 -13.04 48.22
CA ILE A 140 23.50 -12.63 47.84
C ILE A 140 24.08 -11.87 49.02
N ASP A 141 25.21 -12.36 49.52
CA ASP A 141 25.95 -11.71 50.60
C ASP A 141 26.16 -10.20 50.30
N PRO A 142 25.80 -9.29 51.23
CA PRO A 142 25.95 -7.84 51.04
C PRO A 142 27.36 -7.36 50.66
N TYR A 143 28.41 -8.11 50.99
CA TYR A 143 29.79 -7.80 50.62
C TYR A 143 30.13 -8.25 49.18
N VAL A 144 29.45 -9.27 48.69
CA VAL A 144 29.62 -9.81 47.32
C VAL A 144 28.67 -9.10 46.35
N ARG A 145 27.53 -8.60 46.85
CA ARG A 145 26.49 -7.91 46.09
C ARG A 145 27.02 -6.78 45.20
N PRO A 146 27.88 -5.85 45.65
CA PRO A 146 28.37 -4.78 44.79
C PRO A 146 29.19 -5.30 43.61
N LYS A 147 30.00 -6.35 43.83
CA LYS A 147 30.81 -6.98 42.77
C LYS A 147 29.93 -7.82 41.84
N PHE A 148 28.95 -8.54 42.38
CA PHE A 148 28.01 -9.30 41.58
C PHE A 148 27.16 -8.38 40.69
N GLU A 149 26.60 -7.30 41.24
CA GLU A 149 25.81 -6.30 40.52
C GLU A 149 26.66 -5.51 39.52
N ALA A 150 27.94 -5.23 39.81
CA ALA A 150 28.82 -4.50 38.92
C ALA A 150 29.41 -5.36 37.77
N TYR A 151 29.68 -6.65 37.99
CA TYR A 151 30.46 -7.46 37.04
C TYR A 151 29.73 -8.68 36.46
N VAL A 152 28.85 -9.33 37.23
CA VAL A 152 28.19 -10.59 36.83
C VAL A 152 26.78 -10.33 36.30
N GLN A 153 25.99 -9.55 37.03
CA GLN A 153 24.62 -9.20 36.66
C GLN A 153 24.51 -8.54 35.27
N PRO A 154 25.43 -7.66 34.83
CA PRO A 154 25.39 -7.10 33.49
C PRO A 154 25.53 -8.17 32.40
N GLN A 155 26.39 -9.18 32.61
CA GLN A 155 26.60 -10.26 31.64
C GLN A 155 25.37 -11.18 31.54
N ILE A 156 24.74 -11.49 32.69
CA ILE A 156 23.48 -12.25 32.73
C ILE A 156 22.36 -11.47 32.02
N ASN A 157 22.25 -10.17 32.28
CA ASN A 157 21.22 -9.32 31.66
C ASN A 157 21.38 -9.25 30.13
N LYS A 158 22.61 -9.20 29.62
CA LYS A 158 22.92 -9.25 28.19
C LYS A 158 22.46 -10.56 27.54
N MET A 159 22.85 -11.69 28.13
CA MET A 159 22.50 -13.01 27.60
C MET A 159 20.97 -13.24 27.62
N ARG A 160 20.28 -12.70 28.63
CA ARG A 160 18.81 -12.67 28.69
C ARG A 160 18.21 -11.82 27.58
N MET A 161 18.80 -10.68 27.24
CA MET A 161 18.31 -9.79 26.19
C MET A 161 18.44 -10.40 24.80
N VAL A 162 19.59 -11.03 24.51
CA VAL A 162 19.81 -11.76 23.25
C VAL A 162 18.84 -12.94 23.14
N SER A 163 18.69 -13.72 24.20
CA SER A 163 17.71 -14.82 24.27
C SER A 163 16.27 -14.34 24.03
N ARG A 164 15.89 -13.19 24.59
CA ARG A 164 14.58 -12.55 24.34
C ARG A 164 14.41 -12.18 22.87
N LEU A 165 15.43 -11.59 22.23
CA LEU A 165 15.37 -11.21 20.83
C LEU A 165 15.18 -12.43 19.92
N PHE A 166 15.90 -13.53 20.16
CA PHE A 166 15.63 -14.82 19.48
C PHE A 166 14.20 -15.33 19.75
N GLY A 167 13.69 -15.11 20.96
CA GLY A 167 12.28 -15.38 21.28
C GLY A 167 11.32 -14.59 20.39
N PHE A 168 11.55 -13.30 20.17
CA PHE A 168 10.75 -12.48 19.25
C PHE A 168 10.87 -12.96 17.80
N LEU A 169 12.07 -13.24 17.32
CA LEU A 169 12.29 -13.77 15.97
C LEU A 169 11.55 -15.08 15.72
N LYS A 170 11.53 -15.98 16.71
CA LYS A 170 10.78 -17.23 16.63
C LYS A 170 9.27 -17.01 16.53
N GLU A 171 8.73 -16.06 17.29
CA GLU A 171 7.31 -15.71 17.20
C GLU A 171 6.99 -15.01 15.86
N PHE A 172 7.88 -14.16 15.32
CA PHE A 172 7.72 -13.62 13.96
C PHE A 172 7.61 -14.73 12.92
N GLN A 173 8.53 -15.70 12.96
CA GLN A 173 8.49 -16.86 12.08
C GLN A 173 7.19 -17.66 12.25
N SER A 174 6.68 -17.77 13.48
CA SER A 174 5.38 -18.41 13.72
C SER A 174 4.22 -17.67 13.06
N ILE A 175 4.22 -16.33 13.11
CA ILE A 175 3.21 -15.50 12.46
C ILE A 175 3.34 -15.59 10.93
N GLN A 176 4.56 -15.53 10.39
CA GLN A 176 4.83 -15.72 8.96
C GLN A 176 4.34 -17.08 8.46
N ASN A 177 4.61 -18.15 9.21
CA ASN A 177 4.17 -19.50 8.86
C ASN A 177 2.64 -19.65 8.89
N SER A 178 1.93 -18.77 9.59
CA SER A 178 0.46 -18.77 9.59
C SER A 178 -0.14 -18.15 8.33
N GLY A 179 0.64 -17.37 7.57
CA GLY A 179 0.19 -16.66 6.36
C GLY A 179 -0.68 -15.42 6.61
N VAL A 180 -0.98 -15.08 7.88
CA VAL A 180 -1.88 -13.97 8.25
C VAL A 180 -1.37 -12.59 7.82
N ILE A 181 -0.06 -12.45 7.59
CA ILE A 181 0.62 -11.23 7.15
C ILE A 181 1.22 -11.37 5.74
N ASP A 182 0.73 -12.30 4.93
CA ASP A 182 1.32 -12.51 3.60
C ASP A 182 0.76 -11.53 2.55
N TYR A 183 -0.38 -10.89 2.84
CA TYR A 183 -1.06 -9.92 1.95
C TYR A 183 -1.24 -10.46 0.53
N LEU A 184 -1.74 -11.68 0.40
CA LEU A 184 -1.93 -12.33 -0.88
C LEU A 184 -3.36 -12.21 -1.38
N ASP A 185 -3.52 -12.13 -2.68
CA ASP A 185 -4.81 -12.34 -3.33
C ASP A 185 -5.07 -13.84 -3.62
N ASP A 186 -6.18 -14.10 -4.31
CA ASP A 186 -6.62 -15.45 -4.67
C ASP A 186 -5.67 -16.19 -5.66
N ALA A 187 -4.75 -15.47 -6.30
CA ALA A 187 -3.73 -16.02 -7.19
C ALA A 187 -2.35 -16.14 -6.52
N ASN A 188 -2.25 -15.88 -5.21
CA ASN A 188 -1.00 -15.82 -4.45
C ASN A 188 -0.07 -14.68 -4.89
N GLN A 189 -0.62 -13.63 -5.48
CA GLN A 189 0.13 -12.42 -5.83
C GLN A 189 0.16 -11.50 -4.61
N LEU A 190 1.30 -10.85 -4.39
CA LEU A 190 1.41 -9.88 -3.32
C LEU A 190 0.54 -8.66 -3.64
N VAL A 191 -0.33 -8.29 -2.71
CA VAL A 191 -1.18 -7.11 -2.82
C VAL A 191 -0.41 -5.90 -2.29
N ILE A 192 -0.23 -4.91 -3.16
CA ILE A 192 0.47 -3.66 -2.88
C ILE A 192 -0.54 -2.53 -2.90
N TYR A 193 -0.66 -1.84 -1.77
CA TYR A 193 -1.60 -0.74 -1.59
C TYR A 193 -0.90 0.62 -1.80
N GLY A 194 -1.53 1.47 -2.58
CA GLY A 194 -1.31 2.92 -2.63
C GLY A 194 -2.10 3.63 -1.52
N THR A 195 -2.22 4.94 -1.68
CA THR A 195 -2.77 5.87 -0.72
C THR A 195 -4.08 6.49 -1.24
N GLN A 196 -4.48 7.63 -0.69
CA GLN A 196 -5.62 8.42 -1.17
C GLN A 196 -5.13 9.64 -1.97
N SER A 197 -3.89 9.59 -2.43
CA SER A 197 -3.18 10.66 -3.09
C SER A 197 -2.34 10.06 -4.20
N LYS A 198 -1.80 10.91 -5.07
CA LYS A 198 -0.97 10.46 -6.19
C LYS A 198 0.20 9.56 -5.73
N ASP A 199 0.25 8.36 -6.29
CA ASP A 199 1.23 7.33 -6.05
C ASP A 199 2.01 6.91 -7.30
N THR A 200 3.14 6.25 -7.06
CA THR A 200 3.88 5.51 -8.09
C THR A 200 4.21 4.15 -7.52
N LEU A 201 3.48 3.13 -7.97
CA LEU A 201 3.59 1.76 -7.49
C LEU A 201 4.38 0.94 -8.53
N ASN A 202 5.53 0.41 -8.14
CA ASN A 202 6.38 -0.39 -9.03
C ASN A 202 7.22 -1.41 -8.25
N ASP A 203 7.63 -2.50 -8.91
CA ASP A 203 8.71 -3.41 -8.48
C ASP A 203 8.72 -3.81 -6.99
N TYR A 204 7.55 -4.05 -6.38
CA TYR A 204 7.42 -4.38 -4.95
C TYR A 204 7.96 -3.30 -3.99
N LYS A 205 8.18 -2.08 -4.48
CA LYS A 205 8.61 -0.93 -3.70
C LYS A 205 7.41 -0.18 -3.17
N ILE A 206 7.51 0.19 -1.90
CA ILE A 206 6.50 0.98 -1.21
C ILE A 206 7.14 2.14 -0.48
N LYS A 207 6.44 3.26 -0.45
CA LYS A 207 6.80 4.40 0.38
C LYS A 207 6.10 4.26 1.71
N LYS A 208 6.88 4.08 2.78
CA LYS A 208 6.37 4.06 4.13
C LYS A 208 6.72 5.37 4.82
N VAL A 209 5.71 6.08 5.30
CA VAL A 209 5.91 7.24 6.19
C VAL A 209 6.30 6.68 7.55
N LEU A 210 7.56 6.84 7.94
CA LEU A 210 7.95 6.56 9.31
C LEU A 210 7.31 7.62 10.18
N SER A 211 6.47 7.20 11.13
CA SER A 211 5.85 8.10 12.10
C SER A 211 6.88 8.61 13.12
N VAL A 212 7.79 9.46 12.64
CA VAL A 212 8.68 10.25 13.48
C VAL A 212 7.83 11.38 14.05
N ASP A 213 7.56 11.32 15.35
CA ASP A 213 7.03 12.39 16.21
C ASP A 213 5.99 13.33 15.56
N ILE A 214 4.73 13.28 16.01
CA ILE A 214 3.65 14.20 15.59
C ILE A 214 4.04 15.70 15.78
N GLU A 215 5.11 16.00 16.52
CA GLU A 215 5.65 17.34 16.76
C GLU A 215 6.76 17.79 15.77
N LYS A 216 7.30 16.91 14.92
CA LYS A 216 8.28 17.28 13.88
C LYS A 216 7.59 17.35 12.51
N THR A 217 7.65 18.52 11.89
CA THR A 217 7.06 18.83 10.58
C THR A 217 7.72 18.16 9.38
N ASP A 218 8.75 17.32 9.57
CA ASP A 218 9.43 16.59 8.50
C ASP A 218 9.03 15.11 8.54
N THR A 219 8.08 14.73 7.68
CA THR A 219 7.79 13.34 7.34
C THR A 219 8.97 12.77 6.56
N GLN A 220 9.74 11.85 7.16
CA GLN A 220 10.71 11.05 6.42
C GLN A 220 9.98 9.85 5.81
N GLU A 221 9.80 9.88 4.49
CA GLU A 221 9.41 8.72 3.70
C GLU A 221 10.62 7.79 3.56
N GLN A 222 10.43 6.53 3.93
CA GLN A 222 11.40 5.48 3.62
C GLN A 222 10.82 4.57 2.54
N GLU A 223 11.60 4.34 1.49
CA GLU A 223 11.30 3.30 0.52
C GLU A 223 11.65 1.92 1.12
N LEU A 224 10.68 1.00 1.10
CA LEU A 224 10.86 -0.40 1.43
C LEU A 224 10.69 -1.24 0.17
N ASP A 225 11.64 -2.11 -0.11
CA ASP A 225 11.61 -3.03 -1.24
C ASP A 225 11.28 -4.44 -0.74
N LEU A 226 10.04 -4.89 -0.97
CA LEU A 226 9.56 -6.19 -0.50
C LEU A 226 10.19 -7.37 -1.28
N SER A 227 10.91 -7.10 -2.37
CA SER A 227 11.65 -8.10 -3.14
C SER A 227 13.06 -8.39 -2.61
N LYS A 228 13.52 -7.64 -1.60
CA LYS A 228 14.87 -7.76 -1.04
C LYS A 228 14.88 -8.05 0.45
N ASN A 229 15.97 -8.63 0.93
CA ASN A 229 16.21 -8.74 2.36
C ASN A 229 16.11 -7.37 3.07
N ILE A 230 15.79 -7.40 4.37
CA ILE A 230 15.67 -6.17 5.16
C ILE A 230 17.01 -5.44 5.15
N ASP A 231 17.02 -4.19 4.68
CA ASP A 231 18.21 -3.35 4.74
C ASP A 231 18.48 -2.92 6.18
N LEU A 232 19.41 -3.64 6.81
CA LEU A 232 19.85 -3.38 8.17
C LEU A 232 20.40 -1.97 8.36
N ASN A 233 20.92 -1.28 7.32
CA ASN A 233 21.41 0.10 7.46
C ASN A 233 20.31 1.06 7.93
N THR A 234 19.08 0.80 7.52
CA THR A 234 17.92 1.64 7.86
C THR A 234 17.44 1.42 9.30
N ILE A 235 17.83 0.32 9.94
CA ILE A 235 17.55 -0.01 11.35
C ILE A 235 18.87 0.04 12.18
N SER A 236 20.00 0.31 11.51
CA SER A 236 21.36 0.18 12.03
C SER A 236 21.60 1.07 13.22
N THR A 237 21.05 2.29 13.27
CA THR A 237 21.23 3.17 14.43
C THR A 237 20.62 2.58 15.71
N GLN A 238 19.40 2.02 15.61
CA GLN A 238 18.71 1.40 16.75
C GLN A 238 19.39 0.08 17.14
N ILE A 239 19.71 -0.74 16.15
CA ILE A 239 20.44 -2.00 16.32
C ILE A 239 21.83 -1.73 16.91
N ASN A 240 22.59 -0.76 16.42
CA ASN A 240 23.91 -0.38 16.93
C ASN A 240 23.84 0.23 18.32
N THR A 241 22.77 0.96 18.66
CA THR A 241 22.55 1.45 20.02
C THR A 241 22.30 0.29 20.97
N LEU A 242 21.44 -0.66 20.56
CA LEU A 242 21.19 -1.89 21.29
C LEU A 242 22.49 -2.71 21.44
N ILE A 243 23.25 -2.91 20.36
CA ILE A 243 24.54 -3.62 20.35
C ILE A 243 25.55 -2.90 21.24
N SER A 244 25.69 -1.58 21.16
CA SER A 244 26.65 -0.83 21.97
C SER A 244 26.30 -0.89 23.47
N SER A 245 25.01 -0.98 23.79
CA SER A 245 24.54 -1.23 25.16
C SER A 245 24.83 -2.65 25.64
N LEU A 246 24.85 -3.62 24.73
CA LEU A 246 25.08 -5.04 24.99
C LEU A 246 26.58 -5.40 24.98
N PHE A 247 27.38 -4.78 24.15
CA PHE A 247 28.75 -5.14 23.82
C PHE A 247 29.65 -3.88 23.77
N PRO A 248 30.03 -3.32 24.93
CA PRO A 248 30.99 -2.21 24.95
C PRO A 248 32.33 -2.67 24.35
N PRO A 249 33.09 -1.78 23.69
CA PRO A 249 34.30 -2.10 22.92
C PRO A 249 35.44 -2.79 23.68
N SER A 250 35.33 -2.96 25.00
CA SER A 250 36.29 -3.64 25.86
C SER A 250 36.11 -5.16 25.98
N VAL A 251 35.08 -5.76 25.37
CA VAL A 251 34.79 -7.20 25.46
C VAL A 251 35.22 -7.90 24.17
N ASN A 252 36.23 -8.77 24.26
CA ASN A 252 36.79 -9.50 23.13
C ASN A 252 36.36 -10.98 23.21
N ILE A 253 35.23 -11.34 22.60
CA ILE A 253 34.73 -12.73 22.66
C ILE A 253 34.19 -13.16 21.29
N ALA A 254 34.97 -13.98 20.58
CA ALA A 254 34.61 -14.57 19.28
C ALA A 254 33.26 -15.32 19.29
N LYS A 255 32.83 -15.85 20.44
CA LYS A 255 31.54 -16.53 20.60
C LYS A 255 30.34 -15.56 20.61
N GLU A 256 30.51 -14.35 21.16
CA GLU A 256 29.48 -13.30 21.14
C GLU A 256 29.33 -12.73 19.72
N LEU A 257 30.42 -12.64 18.96
CA LEU A 257 30.40 -12.29 17.53
C LEU A 257 29.65 -13.33 16.68
N GLY A 258 29.78 -14.63 16.99
CA GLY A 258 29.04 -15.69 16.29
C GLY A 258 27.52 -15.61 16.49
N LEU A 259 27.08 -15.44 17.74
CA LEU A 259 25.66 -15.30 18.07
C LEU A 259 25.06 -14.00 17.49
N PHE A 260 25.86 -12.94 17.47
CA PHE A 260 25.49 -11.68 16.83
C PHE A 260 25.31 -11.83 15.31
N ASN A 261 26.24 -12.50 14.63
CA ASN A 261 26.12 -12.74 13.19
C ASN A 261 24.89 -13.59 12.85
N GLU A 262 24.59 -14.62 13.64
CA GLU A 262 23.37 -15.43 13.50
C GLU A 262 22.11 -14.58 13.66
N LEU A 263 22.07 -13.73 14.69
CA LEU A 263 20.97 -12.80 14.91
C LEU A 263 20.76 -11.86 13.71
N MET A 264 21.82 -11.25 13.22
CA MET A 264 21.75 -10.31 12.09
C MET A 264 21.32 -11.01 10.80
N GLN A 265 21.78 -12.25 10.59
CA GLN A 265 21.32 -13.06 9.47
C GLN A 265 19.82 -13.33 9.56
N GLN A 266 19.32 -13.79 10.71
CA GLN A 266 17.89 -14.05 10.90
C GLN A 266 17.04 -12.80 10.67
N ILE A 267 17.48 -11.63 11.16
CA ILE A 267 16.79 -10.34 10.92
C ILE A 267 16.77 -10.00 9.42
N THR A 268 17.88 -10.20 8.73
CA THR A 268 18.01 -9.90 7.28
C THR A 268 17.05 -10.75 6.46
N GLU A 269 16.89 -12.02 6.84
CA GLU A 269 16.04 -13.02 6.19
C GLU A 269 14.57 -12.96 6.66
N LEU A 270 14.20 -12.03 7.56
CA LEU A 270 12.81 -11.88 8.02
C LEU A 270 11.87 -11.42 6.90
N ASN A 271 12.34 -10.83 5.80
CA ASN A 271 11.41 -10.47 4.73
C ASN A 271 10.90 -11.74 4.01
N HIS A 272 9.70 -12.17 4.38
CA HIS A 272 9.03 -13.35 3.81
C HIS A 272 8.29 -13.09 2.50
N TYR A 273 8.17 -11.83 2.05
CA TYR A 273 7.43 -11.47 0.82
C TYR A 273 8.16 -11.90 -0.46
N GLN A 274 9.49 -12.03 -0.41
CA GLN A 274 10.35 -12.37 -1.55
C GLN A 274 9.92 -13.65 -2.28
N LYS A 275 9.37 -14.64 -1.57
CA LYS A 275 8.93 -15.91 -2.17
C LYS A 275 7.75 -15.76 -3.14
N TYR A 276 7.03 -14.64 -3.06
CA TYR A 276 5.83 -14.36 -3.85
C TYR A 276 6.10 -13.52 -5.10
N THR A 277 7.29 -12.92 -5.23
CA THR A 277 7.62 -12.01 -6.35
C THR A 277 7.65 -12.67 -7.72
N LYS A 278 7.67 -14.00 -7.76
CA LYS A 278 7.62 -14.82 -8.98
C LYS A 278 6.20 -15.01 -9.54
N TYR A 279 5.17 -14.54 -8.84
CA TYR A 279 3.78 -14.68 -9.26
C TYR A 279 3.20 -13.38 -9.83
N GLY A 280 3.98 -12.30 -9.88
CA GLY A 280 3.46 -10.95 -10.10
C GLY A 280 2.88 -10.34 -8.84
N ALA A 281 2.26 -9.17 -9.01
CA ALA A 281 1.67 -8.37 -7.95
C ALA A 281 0.28 -7.87 -8.32
N THR A 282 -0.50 -7.61 -7.27
CA THR A 282 -1.78 -6.92 -7.37
C THR A 282 -1.62 -5.53 -6.79
N TYR A 283 -1.73 -4.52 -7.62
CA TYR A 283 -1.61 -3.13 -7.23
C TYR A 283 -2.99 -2.52 -7.04
N ILE A 284 -3.22 -1.90 -5.89
CA ILE A 284 -4.45 -1.16 -5.57
C ILE A 284 -4.05 0.28 -5.35
N ALA A 285 -4.31 1.16 -6.32
CA ALA A 285 -3.84 2.55 -6.31
C ALA A 285 -4.69 3.41 -5.35
N GLY A 286 -6.00 3.48 -5.59
CA GLY A 286 -6.95 4.17 -4.72
C GLY A 286 -7.53 5.42 -5.38
N GLU A 287 -7.31 6.57 -4.78
CA GLU A 287 -7.72 7.86 -5.34
C GLU A 287 -6.47 8.65 -5.72
N GLY A 288 -6.47 9.30 -6.88
CA GLY A 288 -5.31 10.06 -7.34
C GLY A 288 -5.00 9.78 -8.80
N ASN A 289 -4.07 10.54 -9.38
CA ASN A 289 -3.58 10.25 -10.73
C ASN A 289 -2.32 9.42 -10.61
N ASP A 290 -2.49 8.11 -10.47
CA ASP A 290 -1.47 7.17 -10.07
C ASP A 290 -0.68 6.63 -11.27
N THR A 291 0.49 6.07 -10.98
CA THR A 291 1.28 5.34 -11.97
C THR A 291 1.57 3.96 -11.45
N LEU A 292 0.97 2.96 -12.09
CA LEU A 292 1.11 1.55 -11.76
C LEU A 292 2.01 0.90 -12.80
N ILE A 293 3.10 0.29 -12.34
CA ILE A 293 4.11 -0.33 -13.21
C ILE A 293 4.22 -1.81 -12.89
N GLY A 294 3.88 -2.63 -13.88
CA GLY A 294 3.96 -4.09 -13.78
C GLY A 294 5.39 -4.61 -13.77
N THR A 295 5.52 -5.80 -13.21
CA THR A 295 6.65 -6.70 -13.33
C THR A 295 6.66 -7.37 -14.71
N GLU A 296 7.52 -8.36 -14.92
CA GLU A 296 7.48 -9.19 -16.14
C GLU A 296 6.48 -10.36 -16.05
N TYR A 297 5.93 -10.59 -14.86
CA TYR A 297 4.94 -11.62 -14.59
C TYR A 297 3.55 -11.04 -14.82
N SER A 298 2.51 -11.87 -14.75
CA SER A 298 1.15 -11.37 -14.87
C SER A 298 0.76 -10.55 -13.66
N ASP A 299 0.47 -9.28 -13.84
CA ASP A 299 0.04 -8.40 -12.74
C ASP A 299 -1.45 -8.09 -12.81
N ARG A 300 -1.97 -7.52 -11.71
CA ARG A 300 -3.32 -6.98 -11.63
C ARG A 300 -3.26 -5.54 -11.16
N PHE A 301 -3.90 -4.66 -11.90
CA PHE A 301 -4.00 -3.24 -11.58
C PHE A 301 -5.44 -2.89 -11.24
N LEU A 302 -5.62 -2.27 -10.09
CA LEU A 302 -6.87 -1.67 -9.65
C LEU A 302 -6.58 -0.17 -9.42
N GLY A 303 -6.84 0.67 -10.43
CA GLY A 303 -6.53 2.10 -10.34
C GLY A 303 -7.42 2.83 -9.35
N GLY A 304 -8.73 2.69 -9.52
CA GLY A 304 -9.70 3.40 -8.70
C GLY A 304 -10.19 4.65 -9.42
N ASN A 305 -10.09 5.82 -8.79
CA ASN A 305 -10.54 7.08 -9.37
C ASN A 305 -9.35 7.99 -9.69
N GLY A 306 -9.31 8.52 -10.92
CA GLY A 306 -8.32 9.49 -11.37
C GLY A 306 -7.77 9.18 -12.75
N ASP A 307 -6.92 10.07 -13.27
CA ASP A 307 -6.27 9.84 -14.57
C ASP A 307 -5.02 8.97 -14.39
N ASP A 308 -5.23 7.66 -14.20
CA ASP A 308 -4.19 6.68 -13.90
C ASP A 308 -3.35 6.27 -15.13
N ILE A 309 -2.11 5.84 -14.90
CA ILE A 309 -1.23 5.29 -15.94
C ILE A 309 -0.88 3.86 -15.60
N TYR A 310 -1.30 2.94 -16.48
CA TYR A 310 -1.01 1.51 -16.37
C TYR A 310 0.12 1.14 -17.34
N ARG A 311 1.30 0.84 -16.79
CA ARG A 311 2.46 0.37 -17.57
C ARG A 311 2.47 -1.16 -17.61
N ILE A 312 2.17 -1.68 -18.79
CA ILE A 312 1.99 -3.10 -19.09
C ILE A 312 3.32 -3.72 -19.48
N ASN A 313 3.68 -4.84 -18.86
CA ASN A 313 4.88 -5.60 -19.18
C ASN A 313 4.58 -7.10 -19.04
N GLY A 314 4.48 -7.82 -20.16
CA GLY A 314 3.96 -9.18 -20.14
C GLY A 314 2.43 -9.23 -20.27
N LEU A 315 1.73 -9.92 -19.38
CA LEU A 315 0.28 -10.17 -19.49
C LEU A 315 -0.46 -9.69 -18.23
N ASP A 316 -1.03 -8.50 -18.30
CA ASP A 316 -1.57 -7.83 -17.12
C ASP A 316 -3.08 -7.63 -17.22
N ASN A 317 -3.73 -7.60 -16.06
CA ASN A 317 -5.16 -7.28 -15.94
C ASN A 317 -5.31 -5.86 -15.41
N VAL A 318 -6.17 -5.08 -16.05
CA VAL A 318 -6.47 -3.70 -15.63
C VAL A 318 -7.94 -3.61 -15.29
N PHE A 319 -8.24 -3.06 -14.12
CA PHE A 319 -9.57 -2.65 -13.71
C PHE A 319 -9.48 -1.22 -13.18
N ASP A 320 -10.37 -0.37 -13.67
CA ASP A 320 -10.44 1.04 -13.32
C ASP A 320 -11.92 1.36 -13.09
N SER A 321 -12.23 1.99 -11.96
CA SER A 321 -13.63 2.21 -11.58
C SER A 321 -14.26 3.42 -12.26
N ASP A 322 -13.47 4.39 -12.72
CA ASP A 322 -13.97 5.59 -13.39
C ASP A 322 -13.67 5.62 -14.89
N HIS A 323 -12.95 4.60 -15.38
CA HIS A 323 -12.59 4.36 -16.77
C HIS A 323 -11.67 5.46 -17.37
N LYS A 324 -11.03 6.30 -16.55
CA LYS A 324 -10.10 7.34 -17.00
C LYS A 324 -8.64 6.88 -16.94
N GLY A 325 -7.73 7.69 -17.49
CA GLY A 325 -6.32 7.35 -17.54
C GLY A 325 -5.85 6.75 -18.86
N SER A 326 -4.83 5.89 -18.84
CA SER A 326 -4.11 5.44 -20.04
C SER A 326 -3.40 4.10 -19.88
N ILE A 327 -3.46 3.28 -20.95
CA ILE A 327 -2.62 2.07 -21.11
C ILE A 327 -1.33 2.40 -21.86
N VAL A 328 -0.18 2.04 -21.28
CA VAL A 328 1.16 2.26 -21.85
C VAL A 328 1.93 0.94 -21.84
N PHE A 329 2.52 0.54 -22.97
CA PHE A 329 3.32 -0.69 -23.07
C PHE A 329 4.78 -0.47 -22.65
N SER A 330 5.55 -1.57 -22.52
CA SER A 330 6.91 -1.54 -21.96
C SER A 330 7.91 -0.72 -22.76
N ASP A 331 7.61 -0.43 -24.03
CA ASP A 331 8.38 0.43 -24.93
C ASP A 331 7.84 1.86 -25.06
N ASP A 332 7.04 2.30 -24.07
CA ASP A 332 6.41 3.62 -23.96
C ASP A 332 5.34 3.94 -25.02
N VAL A 333 4.95 2.97 -25.85
CA VAL A 333 3.86 3.15 -26.81
C VAL A 333 2.51 3.13 -26.09
N ARG A 334 1.67 4.12 -26.36
CA ARG A 334 0.32 4.25 -25.75
C ARG A 334 -0.75 3.61 -26.61
N ALA A 335 -1.59 2.79 -26.00
CA ALA A 335 -2.84 2.38 -26.64
C ALA A 335 -3.76 3.60 -26.74
N SER A 336 -4.31 3.85 -27.93
CA SER A 336 -5.12 5.04 -28.14
C SER A 336 -6.29 4.79 -29.08
N ARG A 337 -6.05 4.51 -30.36
CA ARG A 337 -7.11 4.48 -31.36
C ARG A 337 -7.08 3.17 -32.12
N PHE A 338 -8.25 2.53 -32.25
CA PHE A 338 -8.40 1.28 -32.97
C PHE A 338 -9.64 1.29 -33.86
N ILE A 339 -9.53 0.67 -35.04
CA ILE A 339 -10.63 0.56 -36.00
C ILE A 339 -10.90 -0.88 -36.44
N ARG A 340 -12.17 -1.22 -36.63
CA ARG A 340 -12.64 -2.49 -37.22
C ARG A 340 -13.42 -2.25 -38.51
N ASN A 341 -13.61 -3.27 -39.35
CA ASN A 341 -14.28 -3.10 -40.64
C ASN A 341 -15.81 -3.11 -40.55
N SER A 342 -16.37 -3.85 -39.58
CA SER A 342 -17.82 -4.03 -39.41
C SER A 342 -18.18 -4.14 -37.93
N GLU A 343 -19.41 -3.79 -37.55
CA GLU A 343 -19.90 -3.94 -36.17
C GLU A 343 -19.87 -5.40 -35.68
N SER A 344 -19.91 -6.35 -36.62
CA SER A 344 -19.80 -7.79 -36.36
C SER A 344 -18.38 -8.24 -36.01
N ASP A 345 -17.37 -7.40 -36.23
CA ASP A 345 -15.98 -7.77 -35.99
C ASP A 345 -15.63 -7.52 -34.52
N ASP A 346 -15.15 -8.55 -33.83
CA ASP A 346 -14.66 -8.45 -32.45
C ASP A 346 -13.16 -8.12 -32.38
N THR A 347 -12.58 -7.62 -33.48
CA THR A 347 -11.15 -7.30 -33.59
C THR A 347 -10.97 -5.95 -34.25
N TRP A 348 -10.13 -5.11 -33.63
CA TRP A 348 -9.74 -3.79 -34.12
C TRP A 348 -8.22 -3.73 -34.31
N LEU A 349 -7.79 -2.98 -35.32
CA LEU A 349 -6.38 -2.69 -35.59
C LEU A 349 -6.07 -1.25 -35.15
N SER A 350 -4.90 -1.03 -34.56
CA SER A 350 -4.48 0.34 -34.21
C SER A 350 -4.35 1.21 -35.45
N VAL A 351 -4.59 2.51 -35.27
CA VAL A 351 -4.42 3.51 -36.31
C VAL A 351 -3.30 4.48 -36.00
N GLY A 352 -2.53 4.80 -37.03
CA GLY A 352 -1.53 5.85 -36.97
C GLY A 352 -2.16 7.25 -37.02
N ALA A 353 -1.30 8.28 -36.96
CA ALA A 353 -1.72 9.69 -37.04
C ALA A 353 -2.49 10.03 -38.34
N ASP A 354 -2.23 9.29 -39.42
CA ASP A 354 -2.91 9.43 -40.71
C ASP A 354 -4.31 8.76 -40.75
N GLY A 355 -4.72 8.14 -39.64
CA GLY A 355 -6.00 7.46 -39.48
C GLY A 355 -6.11 6.11 -40.18
N LYS A 356 -5.01 5.60 -40.74
CA LYS A 356 -4.98 4.27 -41.37
C LYS A 356 -4.51 3.22 -40.36
N PRO A 357 -4.92 1.94 -40.53
CA PRO A 357 -4.35 0.86 -39.75
C PRO A 357 -2.82 0.86 -39.89
N ASP A 358 -2.11 0.94 -38.78
CA ASP A 358 -0.65 0.86 -38.74
C ASP A 358 -0.14 -0.56 -38.43
N GLY A 359 -1.03 -1.41 -37.90
CA GLY A 359 -0.73 -2.80 -37.54
C GLY A 359 0.18 -2.95 -36.31
N LEU A 360 0.43 -1.88 -35.55
CA LEU A 360 1.30 -1.91 -34.37
C LEU A 360 0.67 -2.63 -33.18
N MET A 361 -0.65 -2.56 -33.06
CA MET A 361 -1.42 -3.17 -31.99
C MET A 361 -2.70 -3.80 -32.52
N THR A 362 -3.24 -4.73 -31.73
CA THR A 362 -4.54 -5.34 -31.98
C THR A 362 -5.36 -5.28 -30.71
N ALA A 363 -6.62 -4.86 -30.82
CA ALA A 363 -7.59 -4.94 -29.74
C ALA A 363 -8.63 -6.01 -30.08
N VAL A 364 -8.99 -6.87 -29.13
CA VAL A 364 -9.93 -7.97 -29.33
C VAL A 364 -10.92 -7.99 -28.19
N ARG A 365 -12.21 -8.12 -28.52
CA ARG A 365 -13.26 -8.43 -27.55
C ARG A 365 -13.45 -9.95 -27.51
N PRO A 366 -13.14 -10.63 -26.41
CA PRO A 366 -13.47 -12.04 -26.28
C PRO A 366 -14.98 -12.25 -26.33
N ALA A 367 -15.41 -13.36 -26.92
CA ALA A 367 -16.83 -13.67 -27.08
C ALA A 367 -17.58 -13.59 -25.75
N LEU A 368 -18.70 -12.86 -25.74
CA LEU A 368 -19.58 -12.67 -24.58
C LEU A 368 -18.90 -12.04 -23.35
N SER A 369 -17.75 -11.37 -23.53
CA SER A 369 -17.02 -10.69 -22.45
C SER A 369 -17.29 -9.19 -22.43
N HIS A 370 -17.20 -8.62 -21.23
CA HIS A 370 -17.09 -7.17 -21.01
C HIS A 370 -15.65 -6.66 -21.00
N SER A 371 -14.67 -7.51 -21.34
CA SER A 371 -13.25 -7.13 -21.37
C SER A 371 -12.75 -6.80 -22.77
N LEU A 372 -11.75 -5.91 -22.86
CA LEU A 372 -10.97 -5.65 -24.06
C LEU A 372 -9.54 -6.17 -23.86
N LEU A 373 -9.05 -6.98 -24.80
CA LEU A 373 -7.66 -7.42 -24.83
C LEU A 373 -6.90 -6.55 -25.81
N VAL A 374 -5.86 -5.86 -25.37
CA VAL A 374 -5.00 -5.05 -26.24
C VAL A 374 -3.60 -5.63 -26.24
N LYS A 375 -3.07 -5.91 -27.42
CA LYS A 375 -1.74 -6.51 -27.60
C LYS A 375 -0.81 -5.58 -28.36
N HIS A 376 0.41 -5.43 -27.85
CA HIS A 376 1.53 -4.78 -28.53
C HIS A 376 2.82 -5.59 -28.35
N GLY A 377 3.39 -6.08 -29.45
CA GLY A 377 4.58 -6.94 -29.38
C GLY A 377 4.37 -8.18 -28.50
N LYS A 378 5.16 -8.28 -27.41
CA LYS A 378 5.04 -9.34 -26.39
C LYS A 378 4.03 -9.01 -25.29
N ASP A 379 3.66 -7.74 -25.13
CA ASP A 379 2.86 -7.26 -24.02
C ASP A 379 1.36 -7.30 -24.36
N MET A 380 0.55 -7.54 -23.34
CA MET A 380 -0.89 -7.67 -23.46
C MET A 380 -1.58 -7.14 -22.20
N ALA A 381 -2.53 -6.24 -22.41
CA ALA A 381 -3.43 -5.74 -21.37
C ALA A 381 -4.81 -6.40 -21.52
N VAL A 382 -5.34 -6.94 -20.42
CA VAL A 382 -6.72 -7.40 -20.29
C VAL A 382 -7.49 -6.35 -19.49
N ILE A 383 -8.18 -5.47 -20.19
CA ILE A 383 -8.95 -4.38 -19.59
C ILE A 383 -10.34 -4.91 -19.23
N ARG A 384 -10.59 -5.08 -17.94
CA ARG A 384 -11.84 -5.59 -17.38
C ARG A 384 -12.89 -4.47 -17.37
N GLY A 385 -14.16 -4.83 -17.52
CA GLY A 385 -15.27 -3.88 -17.50
C GLY A 385 -15.31 -2.88 -18.68
N PHE A 386 -14.40 -2.98 -19.66
CA PHE A 386 -14.33 -2.05 -20.80
C PHE A 386 -15.67 -1.87 -21.52
N PHE A 387 -16.47 -2.93 -21.66
CA PHE A 387 -17.78 -2.87 -22.32
C PHE A 387 -18.97 -2.92 -21.33
N GLU A 388 -18.79 -2.58 -20.06
CA GLU A 388 -19.91 -2.45 -19.13
C GLU A 388 -20.69 -1.16 -19.43
N GLY A 389 -22.02 -1.25 -19.49
CA GLY A 389 -22.91 -0.09 -19.63
C GLY A 389 -23.15 0.46 -21.05
N GLU A 390 -22.37 0.09 -22.09
CA GLU A 390 -22.43 0.76 -23.41
C GLU A 390 -22.88 -0.08 -24.62
N LYS A 391 -23.40 0.63 -25.65
CA LYS A 391 -23.72 0.15 -27.00
C LYS A 391 -22.69 0.68 -28.02
N SER A 392 -22.17 -0.26 -28.81
CA SER A 392 -21.43 -0.15 -30.09
C SER A 392 -20.08 0.60 -30.18
N ASP A 393 -19.84 1.75 -29.54
CA ASP A 393 -18.56 2.49 -29.66
C ASP A 393 -18.11 3.03 -28.29
N VAL A 394 -17.11 2.38 -27.70
CA VAL A 394 -16.76 2.51 -26.27
C VAL A 394 -15.36 3.12 -26.12
N SER A 395 -15.23 4.11 -25.23
CA SER A 395 -13.95 4.70 -24.85
C SER A 395 -13.69 4.56 -23.35
N ALA A 396 -12.46 4.15 -23.01
CA ALA A 396 -11.99 4.01 -21.64
C ALA A 396 -10.46 3.94 -21.64
N LEU A 397 -9.81 4.43 -20.58
CA LEU A 397 -8.36 4.36 -20.39
C LEU A 397 -7.57 4.93 -21.57
N GLY A 398 -8.05 6.04 -22.15
CA GLY A 398 -7.46 6.69 -23.32
C GLY A 398 -7.62 5.92 -24.62
N ILE A 399 -8.31 4.78 -24.61
CA ILE A 399 -8.60 3.95 -25.78
C ILE A 399 -9.95 4.35 -26.37
N THR A 400 -10.00 4.50 -27.69
CA THR A 400 -11.22 4.70 -28.47
C THR A 400 -11.32 3.59 -29.52
N LEU A 401 -12.43 2.87 -29.50
CA LEU A 401 -12.79 1.87 -30.51
C LEU A 401 -13.78 2.47 -31.50
N ALA A 402 -13.49 2.34 -32.79
CA ALA A 402 -14.39 2.80 -33.85
C ALA A 402 -14.69 1.69 -34.87
N THR A 403 -15.88 1.75 -35.44
CA THR A 403 -16.27 0.92 -36.58
C THR A 403 -16.14 1.72 -37.87
N LYS A 404 -15.54 1.14 -38.91
CA LYS A 404 -15.47 1.76 -40.23
C LYS A 404 -16.86 1.78 -40.85
N GLU A 405 -17.67 2.77 -40.52
CA GLU A 405 -18.86 3.07 -41.31
C GLU A 405 -18.41 3.72 -42.63
N LYS A 406 -18.78 3.11 -43.77
CA LYS A 406 -18.63 3.75 -45.07
C LYS A 406 -19.70 4.85 -45.11
N PRO A 407 -19.34 6.15 -45.08
CA PRO A 407 -20.37 7.18 -45.15
C PRO A 407 -21.10 7.02 -46.47
N ALA A 408 -22.43 7.21 -46.47
CA ALA A 408 -23.16 7.39 -47.71
C ALA A 408 -22.67 8.70 -48.34
N MET A 409 -21.65 8.61 -49.19
CA MET A 409 -21.11 9.72 -49.97
C MET A 409 -21.67 9.62 -51.40
N PRO A 410 -22.85 10.19 -51.69
CA PRO A 410 -23.18 10.47 -53.07
C PRO A 410 -22.19 11.52 -53.58
N ASP A 411 -21.43 11.19 -54.63
CA ASP A 411 -20.72 12.22 -55.39
C ASP A 411 -21.81 13.12 -56.00
N SER A 412 -21.81 14.41 -55.62
CA SER A 412 -22.67 15.42 -56.26
C SER A 412 -21.84 16.21 -57.27
N GLU A 413 -22.51 16.74 -58.31
CA GLU A 413 -21.86 17.41 -59.45
C GLU A 413 -20.84 18.48 -59.01
N ALA A 414 -19.78 18.64 -59.82
CA ALA A 414 -18.63 19.48 -59.53
C ALA A 414 -19.04 20.86 -58.97
N GLY A 415 -18.58 21.15 -57.75
CA GLY A 415 -18.77 22.45 -57.13
C GLY A 415 -17.89 23.51 -57.79
N GLU A 416 -18.29 24.77 -57.63
CA GLU A 416 -17.62 25.96 -58.15
C GLU A 416 -16.08 25.88 -57.98
N GLY A 417 -15.34 25.90 -59.10
CA GLY A 417 -13.87 25.88 -59.09
C GLY A 417 -13.19 24.54 -59.42
N SER A 418 -13.87 23.58 -60.07
CA SER A 418 -13.28 22.33 -60.61
C SER A 418 -13.00 21.20 -59.60
N LEU A 419 -13.51 21.26 -58.37
CA LEU A 419 -13.40 20.18 -57.38
C LEU A 419 -14.69 19.34 -57.32
N VAL A 420 -14.55 18.02 -57.11
CA VAL A 420 -15.70 17.12 -56.93
C VAL A 420 -16.26 17.30 -55.52
N ARG A 421 -17.57 17.57 -55.39
CA ARG A 421 -18.21 17.75 -54.10
C ARG A 421 -18.57 16.39 -53.51
N THR A 422 -18.18 16.19 -52.25
CA THR A 422 -18.45 14.98 -51.48
C THR A 422 -19.13 15.38 -50.18
N ASP A 423 -20.45 15.18 -50.13
CA ASP A 423 -21.24 15.43 -48.94
C ASP A 423 -21.23 14.19 -48.04
N GLY A 424 -20.93 14.37 -46.76
CA GLY A 424 -20.96 13.32 -45.75
C GLY A 424 -21.82 13.75 -44.57
N VAL A 425 -22.87 13.00 -44.27
CA VAL A 425 -23.74 13.25 -43.12
C VAL A 425 -23.57 12.10 -42.13
N GLY A 426 -23.05 12.44 -40.97
CA GLY A 426 -22.94 11.58 -39.81
C GLY A 426 -24.31 11.22 -39.26
N ALA A 427 -24.39 10.08 -38.59
CA ALA A 427 -25.61 9.66 -37.92
C ALA A 427 -25.85 10.50 -36.67
N ALA A 428 -27.11 10.92 -36.48
CA ALA A 428 -27.52 11.58 -35.24
C ALA A 428 -27.28 10.66 -34.04
N ASP A 429 -26.84 11.24 -32.93
CA ASP A 429 -26.56 10.56 -31.65
C ASP A 429 -25.47 9.45 -31.70
N LYS A 430 -24.59 9.46 -32.72
CA LYS A 430 -23.43 8.56 -32.82
C LYS A 430 -22.10 9.35 -32.91
N TYR A 431 -20.99 8.72 -32.53
CA TYR A 431 -19.63 9.18 -32.82
C TYR A 431 -19.32 8.93 -34.30
N ASN A 432 -19.02 9.98 -35.07
CA ASN A 432 -18.78 9.90 -36.51
C ASN A 432 -17.30 10.03 -36.82
N VAL A 433 -16.78 9.12 -37.65
CA VAL A 433 -15.40 9.22 -38.15
C VAL A 433 -15.40 9.60 -39.62
N PHE A 434 -14.85 10.77 -39.93
CA PHE A 434 -14.76 11.28 -41.29
C PHE A 434 -13.33 11.23 -41.83
N TYR A 435 -13.19 10.88 -43.10
CA TYR A 435 -11.91 10.87 -43.81
C TYR A 435 -11.98 11.81 -45.02
N ALA A 436 -11.34 12.97 -44.92
CA ALA A 436 -11.27 14.00 -45.95
C ALA A 436 -9.87 14.05 -46.60
N ASN A 437 -9.52 12.99 -47.32
CA ASN A 437 -8.16 12.74 -47.81
C ASN A 437 -8.07 12.73 -49.35
N ALA A 438 -8.46 13.84 -50.02
CA ALA A 438 -8.36 13.98 -51.47
C ALA A 438 -8.26 15.44 -51.94
N GLN A 439 -7.18 15.79 -52.66
CA GLN A 439 -6.88 17.18 -53.06
C GLN A 439 -7.76 17.72 -54.18
N ASP A 440 -8.37 16.84 -54.96
CA ASP A 440 -9.31 17.15 -56.05
C ASP A 440 -10.77 17.23 -55.57
N ARG A 441 -11.01 17.09 -54.27
CA ARG A 441 -12.36 17.05 -53.68
C ARG A 441 -12.62 18.20 -52.71
N TRP A 442 -13.88 18.63 -52.71
CA TRP A 442 -14.46 19.44 -51.65
C TRP A 442 -15.33 18.55 -50.76
N PHE A 443 -14.93 18.41 -49.50
CA PHE A 443 -15.70 17.71 -48.48
C PHE A 443 -16.63 18.66 -47.75
N ASN A 444 -17.90 18.29 -47.64
CA ASN A 444 -18.89 18.99 -46.83
C ASN A 444 -19.50 18.01 -45.83
N LEU A 445 -19.04 18.08 -44.59
CA LEU A 445 -19.28 17.06 -43.56
C LEU A 445 -20.16 17.63 -42.45
N THR A 446 -21.19 16.87 -42.07
CA THR A 446 -22.04 17.20 -40.93
C THR A 446 -21.96 16.08 -39.92
N GLY A 447 -21.56 16.40 -38.70
CA GLY A 447 -21.46 15.51 -37.55
C GLY A 447 -22.76 15.34 -36.78
N GLY A 448 -22.68 14.62 -35.67
CA GLY A 448 -23.79 14.21 -34.82
C GLY A 448 -23.92 15.02 -33.52
N ASN A 449 -24.56 14.42 -32.51
CA ASN A 449 -24.69 15.02 -31.17
C ASN A 449 -23.70 14.43 -30.15
N LYS A 450 -22.67 13.73 -30.63
CA LYS A 450 -21.61 13.06 -29.85
C LYS A 450 -20.26 13.47 -30.41
N ASP A 451 -19.18 13.15 -29.69
CA ASP A 451 -17.82 13.52 -30.09
C ASP A 451 -17.48 12.88 -31.45
N ASP A 452 -17.19 13.70 -32.44
CA ASP A 452 -16.85 13.24 -33.78
C ASP A 452 -15.35 13.34 -34.04
N VAL A 453 -14.81 12.48 -34.91
CA VAL A 453 -13.41 12.52 -35.30
C VAL A 453 -13.24 12.71 -36.80
N LEU A 454 -12.53 13.76 -37.20
CA LEU A 454 -12.22 14.07 -38.58
C LEU A 454 -10.73 13.94 -38.85
N PHE A 455 -10.39 13.20 -39.89
CA PHE A 455 -9.05 13.13 -40.48
C PHE A 455 -9.00 13.95 -41.78
N ALA A 456 -8.24 15.04 -41.82
CA ALA A 456 -8.21 15.98 -42.95
C ALA A 456 -6.83 16.07 -43.66
N GLY A 457 -6.22 14.91 -43.94
CA GLY A 457 -4.87 14.78 -44.48
C GLY A 457 -4.66 15.18 -45.96
N GLY A 458 -5.51 16.02 -46.55
CA GLY A 458 -5.27 16.55 -47.91
C GLY A 458 -6.49 16.96 -48.70
N ALA A 459 -7.58 17.39 -48.07
CA ALA A 459 -8.75 17.90 -48.78
C ALA A 459 -8.41 19.15 -49.63
N GLY A 460 -8.87 19.19 -50.88
CA GLY A 460 -8.77 20.41 -51.71
C GLY A 460 -9.57 21.57 -51.11
N ARG A 461 -10.73 21.25 -50.54
CA ARG A 461 -11.52 22.14 -49.68
C ARG A 461 -12.28 21.33 -48.64
N LEU A 462 -12.43 21.87 -47.44
CA LEU A 462 -13.08 21.20 -46.32
C LEU A 462 -14.08 22.14 -45.62
N THR A 463 -15.31 21.69 -45.46
CA THR A 463 -16.36 22.34 -44.69
C THR A 463 -16.93 21.32 -43.71
N VAL A 464 -16.92 21.64 -42.42
CA VAL A 464 -17.29 20.71 -41.36
C VAL A 464 -18.22 21.42 -40.41
N SER A 465 -19.38 20.83 -40.17
CA SER A 465 -20.29 21.16 -39.10
C SER A 465 -20.32 19.97 -38.16
N ALA A 466 -19.42 19.92 -37.18
CA ALA A 466 -19.21 18.73 -36.33
C ALA A 466 -20.39 18.44 -35.38
N GLY A 467 -21.34 19.37 -35.24
CA GLY A 467 -22.51 19.17 -34.40
C GLY A 467 -22.20 19.47 -32.92
N ALA A 468 -22.76 18.68 -32.01
CA ALA A 468 -22.53 18.81 -30.57
C ALA A 468 -21.63 17.68 -30.07
N GLY A 469 -20.70 17.96 -29.16
CA GLY A 469 -19.71 16.98 -28.70
C GLY A 469 -18.35 17.64 -28.49
N ASN A 470 -17.37 16.87 -27.99
CA ASN A 470 -15.96 17.22 -27.98
C ASN A 470 -15.29 16.71 -29.26
N ASP A 471 -15.58 17.34 -30.38
CA ASP A 471 -15.13 16.87 -31.69
C ASP A 471 -13.62 17.10 -31.89
N VAL A 472 -12.95 16.11 -32.50
CA VAL A 472 -11.50 16.10 -32.73
C VAL A 472 -11.21 16.13 -34.23
N CYS A 473 -10.44 17.12 -34.68
CA CYS A 473 -9.99 17.31 -36.06
C CYS A 473 -8.47 17.12 -36.12
N THR A 474 -7.96 16.18 -36.90
CA THR A 474 -6.51 15.94 -37.06
C THR A 474 -6.03 16.37 -38.43
N GLU A 475 -5.04 17.27 -38.44
CA GLU A 475 -4.34 17.90 -39.57
C GLU A 475 -5.24 18.56 -40.64
N ALA A 476 -5.16 19.88 -40.81
CA ALA A 476 -5.71 20.59 -41.97
C ALA A 476 -4.62 21.47 -42.60
N THR A 477 -4.25 21.17 -43.85
CA THR A 477 -3.45 22.08 -44.70
C THR A 477 -4.32 23.02 -45.55
N ALA A 478 -5.65 22.90 -45.43
CA ALA A 478 -6.62 23.70 -46.18
C ALA A 478 -7.20 24.84 -45.35
N ARG A 479 -7.63 25.94 -46.01
CA ARG A 479 -8.33 27.06 -45.36
C ARG A 479 -9.64 26.58 -44.74
N THR A 480 -9.67 26.50 -43.41
CA THR A 480 -10.83 26.15 -42.58
C THR A 480 -11.70 27.38 -42.35
N SER A 481 -13.02 27.20 -42.38
CA SER A 481 -14.00 28.17 -41.87
C SER A 481 -14.99 27.43 -40.97
N SER A 482 -14.86 27.57 -39.65
CA SER A 482 -15.79 26.99 -38.67
C SER A 482 -16.80 28.03 -38.19
N THR A 483 -18.04 27.60 -37.95
CA THR A 483 -19.12 28.43 -37.38
C THR A 483 -19.89 27.64 -36.34
N ALA A 484 -19.33 27.44 -35.13
CA ALA A 484 -20.03 27.32 -33.84
C ALA A 484 -19.12 26.80 -32.70
N ALA A 485 -19.63 26.89 -31.46
CA ALA A 485 -18.92 27.01 -30.19
C ALA A 485 -18.06 25.81 -29.75
N ARG A 486 -16.81 26.12 -29.39
CA ARG A 486 -15.81 25.24 -28.73
C ARG A 486 -15.34 24.01 -29.51
N ALA A 487 -15.18 24.14 -30.83
CA ALA A 487 -14.16 23.35 -31.52
C ALA A 487 -12.76 23.80 -31.03
N THR A 488 -11.93 22.88 -30.55
CA THR A 488 -10.49 23.15 -30.51
C THR A 488 -10.05 23.27 -31.96
N ILE A 489 -9.67 24.49 -32.33
CA ILE A 489 -9.57 25.01 -33.69
C ILE A 489 -8.65 24.14 -34.56
N CYS A 490 -9.17 23.66 -35.70
CA CYS A 490 -8.45 23.62 -36.96
C CYS A 490 -8.78 24.91 -37.76
#